data_AF-A0A4Y7PV49-F1
#
_entry.id   AF-A0A4Y7PV49-F1
#
_cell.length_a   1.000
_cell.length_b   1.000
_cell.length_c   1.000
_cell.angle_alpha   90.00
_cell.angle_beta   90.00
_cell.angle_gamma   90.00
#
_symmetry.space_group_name_H-M   'P 1'
#
loop_
_entity.id
_entity.type
_entity.pdbx_description
1 polymer ?
#
loop_
_entity_poly.entity_id
_entity_poly.type
_entity_poly.pdbx_seq_one_letter_code
_entity_poly.pdbx_strand_id
1 'polypeptide(L)'
;MWKELLEVFPGLTHLSISLRVLNIGNPEFGLAQALSTPQKLVDGTTSFLLPNLRVLHMRNAKFMRSAAQARAFGKCFQIRQKAAPLQELILINSTSLSRAVFQSLKESVTVVQERDEDPTDSEIELLRPIEKETVGFPGEGGDGSEDWETCSGEADSESES
;
A
#
# COMPACT_ATOMS: atom_id res chain seq x y z
N MET A 1 -1.33 -11.61 -3.89
CA MET A 1 -0.64 -10.37 -3.49
C MET A 1 -1.02 -9.83 -2.11
N TRP A 2 -2.21 -9.27 -1.85
CA TRP A 2 -2.50 -8.69 -0.52
C TRP A 2 -2.38 -9.69 0.62
N LYS A 3 -2.96 -10.88 0.48
CA LYS A 3 -2.85 -11.94 1.48
C LYS A 3 -1.38 -12.26 1.81
N GLU A 4 -0.58 -12.57 0.78
CA GLU A 4 0.85 -12.89 0.92
C GLU A 4 1.62 -11.76 1.58
N LEU A 5 1.34 -10.50 1.23
CA LEU A 5 1.98 -9.34 1.84
C LEU A 5 1.65 -9.22 3.34
N LEU A 6 0.39 -9.40 3.70
CA LEU A 6 -0.06 -9.27 5.09
C LEU A 6 0.40 -10.44 5.96
N GLU A 7 0.60 -11.63 5.39
CA GLU A 7 1.14 -12.80 6.09
C GLU A 7 2.56 -12.56 6.63
N VAL A 8 3.34 -11.65 6.01
CA VAL A 8 4.68 -11.26 6.48
C VAL A 8 4.62 -10.40 7.75
N PHE A 9 3.49 -9.73 8.02
CA PHE A 9 3.34 -8.77 9.10
C PHE A 9 2.18 -9.11 10.06
N PRO A 10 2.17 -10.29 10.71
CA PRO A 10 1.02 -10.76 11.52
C PRO A 10 0.76 -9.89 12.77
N GLY A 11 1.77 -9.15 13.24
CA GLY A 11 1.69 -8.24 14.38
C GLY A 11 1.20 -6.83 14.05
N LEU A 12 0.82 -6.54 12.80
CA LEU A 12 0.50 -5.18 12.36
C LEU A 12 -0.71 -4.62 13.11
N THR A 13 -0.53 -3.49 13.79
CA THR A 13 -1.59 -2.77 14.50
C THR A 13 -2.12 -1.57 13.71
N HIS A 14 -1.28 -0.99 12.87
CA HIS A 14 -1.55 0.19 12.05
C HIS A 14 -1.13 -0.09 10.61
N LEU A 15 -2.03 0.09 9.66
CA LEU A 15 -1.75 -0.04 8.23
C LEU A 15 -2.07 1.29 7.54
N SER A 16 -1.07 1.93 6.96
CA SER A 16 -1.24 3.09 6.09
C SER A 16 -0.89 2.69 4.66
N ILE A 17 -1.81 2.92 3.72
CA ILE A 17 -1.62 2.60 2.30
C ILE A 17 -1.96 3.81 1.43
N SER A 18 -1.14 4.05 0.42
CA SER A 18 -1.46 5.00 -0.64
C SER A 18 -1.80 4.25 -1.92
N LEU A 19 -3.01 4.49 -2.42
CA LEU A 19 -3.54 3.86 -3.62
C LEU A 19 -3.37 4.84 -4.77
N ARG A 20 -2.20 4.83 -5.41
CA ARG A 20 -1.98 5.64 -6.62
C ARG A 20 -2.82 5.09 -7.77
N VAL A 21 -3.49 6.00 -8.48
CA VAL A 21 -4.56 5.77 -9.48
C VAL A 21 -4.05 5.10 -10.78
N LEU A 22 -2.80 4.68 -10.85
CA LEU A 22 -2.16 4.25 -12.09
C LEU A 22 -2.43 2.78 -12.46
N ASN A 23 -3.06 1.99 -11.60
CA ASN A 23 -3.30 0.56 -11.85
C ASN A 23 -4.76 0.25 -12.21
N ILE A 24 -4.94 -0.49 -13.30
CA ILE A 24 -6.22 -1.01 -13.83
C ILE A 24 -6.82 -2.10 -12.91
N GLY A 25 -6.08 -2.57 -11.91
CA GLY A 25 -6.58 -3.49 -10.88
C GLY A 25 -7.43 -2.76 -9.84
N ASN A 26 -8.36 -3.47 -9.20
CA ASN A 26 -9.09 -3.01 -8.01
C ASN A 26 -8.38 -3.52 -6.74
N PRO A 27 -7.19 -3.00 -6.36
CA PRO A 27 -6.42 -3.53 -5.23
C PRO A 27 -7.22 -3.48 -3.93
N GLU A 28 -8.19 -2.59 -3.81
CA GLU A 28 -8.91 -2.33 -2.57
C GLU A 28 -9.92 -3.43 -2.26
N PHE A 29 -10.50 -4.01 -3.31
CA PHE A 29 -11.30 -5.21 -3.16
C PHE A 29 -10.46 -6.38 -2.65
N GLY A 30 -9.27 -6.57 -3.23
CA GLY A 30 -8.32 -7.59 -2.77
C GLY A 30 -7.87 -7.36 -1.32
N LEU A 31 -7.71 -6.10 -0.90
CA LEU A 31 -7.39 -5.76 0.49
C LEU A 31 -8.55 -6.10 1.43
N ALA A 32 -9.77 -5.70 1.11
CA ALA A 32 -10.95 -6.03 1.93
C ALA A 32 -11.13 -7.56 2.05
N GLN A 33 -10.90 -8.31 0.96
CA GLN A 33 -10.91 -9.77 0.99
C GLN A 33 -9.80 -10.34 1.87
N ALA A 34 -8.55 -9.86 1.73
CA ALA A 34 -7.45 -10.31 2.57
C ALA A 34 -7.72 -10.06 4.06
N LEU A 35 -8.17 -8.85 4.41
CA LEU A 35 -8.49 -8.49 5.78
C LEU A 35 -9.62 -9.31 6.39
N SER A 36 -10.54 -9.83 5.57
CA SER A 36 -11.67 -10.68 5.98
C SER A 36 -11.38 -12.17 5.89
N THR A 37 -10.22 -12.58 5.38
CA THR A 37 -9.85 -13.98 5.21
C THR A 37 -9.55 -14.62 6.56
N PRO A 38 -10.29 -15.65 6.99
CA PRO A 38 -9.96 -16.42 8.17
C PRO A 38 -8.70 -17.27 7.90
N GLN A 39 -7.84 -17.39 8.90
CA GLN A 39 -6.66 -18.25 8.90
C GLN A 39 -6.75 -19.24 10.05
N LYS A 40 -6.45 -20.50 9.78
CA LYS A 40 -6.35 -21.53 10.82
C LYS A 40 -4.94 -21.52 11.38
N LEU A 41 -4.83 -21.36 12.69
CA LEU A 41 -3.56 -21.39 13.42
C LEU A 41 -3.16 -22.84 13.72
N VAL A 42 -1.88 -23.03 14.09
CA VAL A 42 -1.28 -24.35 14.37
C VAL A 42 -1.97 -25.06 15.54
N ASP A 43 -2.47 -24.29 16.51
CA ASP A 43 -3.24 -24.77 17.66
C ASP A 43 -4.70 -25.14 17.31
N GLY A 44 -5.10 -25.02 16.04
CA GLY A 44 -6.44 -25.32 15.55
C GLY A 44 -7.44 -24.18 15.70
N THR A 45 -7.06 -23.05 16.31
CA THR A 45 -7.92 -21.88 16.42
C THR A 45 -8.04 -21.14 15.08
N THR A 46 -9.13 -20.39 14.90
CA THR A 46 -9.32 -19.56 13.70
C THR A 46 -9.11 -18.11 14.06
N SER A 47 -8.26 -17.43 13.30
CA SER A 47 -7.92 -16.01 13.44
C SER A 47 -8.09 -15.30 12.09
N PHE A 48 -7.74 -14.02 12.04
CA PHE A 48 -7.61 -13.27 10.78
C PHE A 48 -6.12 -13.07 10.46
N LEU A 49 -5.80 -12.75 9.21
CA LEU A 49 -4.41 -12.45 8.79
C LEU A 49 -3.77 -11.35 9.64
N LEU A 50 -4.54 -10.31 9.98
CA LEU A 50 -4.11 -9.21 10.84
C LEU A 50 -5.06 -9.06 12.04
N PRO A 51 -4.95 -9.91 13.07
CA PRO A 51 -5.90 -9.92 14.18
C PRO A 51 -5.75 -8.68 15.08
N ASN A 52 -4.55 -8.09 15.08
CA ASN A 52 -4.19 -6.94 15.90
C ASN A 52 -4.38 -5.60 15.20
N LEU A 53 -4.78 -5.59 13.93
CA LEU A 53 -5.02 -4.34 13.20
C LEU A 53 -6.16 -3.57 13.87
N ARG A 54 -5.87 -2.34 14.29
CA ARG A 54 -6.82 -1.41 14.91
C ARG A 54 -7.02 -0.16 14.06
N VAL A 55 -6.00 0.25 13.31
CA VAL A 55 -6.03 1.49 12.55
C VAL A 55 -5.71 1.21 11.08
N LEU A 56 -6.58 1.68 10.19
CA LEU A 56 -6.40 1.61 8.74
C LEU A 56 -6.50 3.01 8.15
N HIS A 57 -5.39 3.49 7.59
CA HIS A 57 -5.33 4.73 6.83
C HIS A 57 -5.25 4.39 5.35
N MET A 58 -6.13 5.00 4.56
CA MET A 58 -6.12 4.83 3.12
C MET A 58 -6.07 6.18 2.44
N ARG A 59 -4.98 6.43 1.74
CA ARG A 59 -4.76 7.64 0.97
C ARG A 59 -5.12 7.44 -0.49
N ASN A 60 -5.73 8.46 -1.10
CA ASN A 60 -6.15 8.45 -2.50
C ASN A 60 -7.15 7.32 -2.79
N ALA A 61 -7.98 6.96 -1.80
CA ALA A 61 -8.96 5.89 -1.89
C ALA A 61 -10.17 6.29 -2.76
N LYS A 62 -9.94 6.48 -4.07
CA LYS A 62 -10.99 6.86 -5.05
C LYS A 62 -12.05 5.78 -5.25
N PHE A 63 -11.78 4.55 -4.81
CA PHE A 63 -12.64 3.38 -4.94
C PHE A 63 -13.95 3.47 -4.15
N MET A 64 -14.06 4.36 -3.16
CA MET A 64 -15.33 4.53 -2.47
C MET A 64 -16.42 5.19 -3.34
N ARG A 65 -16.08 5.58 -4.58
CA ARG A 65 -17.06 5.95 -5.62
C ARG A 65 -17.93 4.76 -6.04
N SER A 66 -17.42 3.53 -5.98
CA SER A 66 -18.21 2.34 -6.29
C SER A 66 -18.89 1.79 -5.06
N ALA A 67 -20.22 1.71 -5.09
CA ALA A 67 -21.01 1.10 -4.04
C ALA A 67 -20.58 -0.35 -3.74
N ALA A 68 -20.05 -1.08 -4.72
CA ALA A 68 -19.60 -2.46 -4.53
C ALA A 68 -18.33 -2.54 -3.65
N GLN A 69 -17.38 -1.64 -3.85
CA GLN A 69 -16.11 -1.63 -3.12
C GLN A 69 -16.33 -1.17 -1.67
N ALA A 70 -17.12 -0.12 -1.48
CA ALA A 70 -17.57 0.33 -0.16
C ALA A 70 -18.25 -0.79 0.64
N ARG A 71 -19.16 -1.54 0.01
CA ARG A 71 -19.83 -2.70 0.63
C ARG A 71 -18.85 -3.82 0.98
N ALA A 72 -17.80 -4.04 0.19
CA ALA A 72 -16.80 -5.05 0.49
C ALA A 72 -16.05 -4.74 1.80
N PHE A 73 -15.67 -3.47 2.01
CA PHE A 73 -15.09 -3.02 3.27
C PHE A 73 -16.08 -3.08 4.43
N GLY A 74 -17.32 -2.65 4.21
CA GLY A 74 -18.38 -2.79 5.22
C GLY A 74 -18.52 -4.23 5.70
N LYS A 75 -18.67 -5.19 4.77
CA LYS A 75 -18.72 -6.63 5.08
C LYS A 75 -17.46 -7.11 5.80
N CYS A 76 -16.28 -6.68 5.36
CA CYS A 76 -15.02 -7.04 6.00
C CYS A 76 -15.01 -6.63 7.49
N PHE A 77 -15.39 -5.39 7.80
CA PHE A 77 -15.41 -4.91 9.18
C PHE A 77 -16.52 -5.55 10.01
N GLN A 78 -17.69 -5.84 9.42
CA GLN A 78 -18.75 -6.60 10.08
C GLN A 78 -18.28 -8.00 10.49
N ILE A 79 -17.63 -8.73 9.58
CA ILE A 79 -17.11 -10.09 9.85
C ILE A 79 -16.09 -10.06 11.00
N ARG A 80 -15.27 -9.01 11.06
CA ARG A 80 -14.21 -8.86 12.06
C ARG A 80 -14.68 -8.31 13.41
N GLN A 81 -15.89 -7.76 13.49
CA GLN A 81 -16.35 -6.92 14.59
C GLN A 81 -16.17 -7.53 15.99
N LYS A 82 -16.36 -8.85 16.13
CA LYS A 82 -16.27 -9.53 17.43
C LYS A 82 -14.88 -10.03 17.80
N ALA A 83 -14.01 -10.27 16.83
CA ALA A 83 -12.75 -11.00 17.03
C ALA A 83 -11.50 -10.18 16.70
N ALA A 84 -11.57 -9.31 15.69
CA ALA A 84 -10.45 -8.45 15.28
C ALA A 84 -10.96 -7.06 14.84
N PRO A 85 -11.69 -6.34 15.73
CA PRO A 85 -12.35 -5.09 15.37
C PRO A 85 -11.35 -4.03 14.93
N LEU A 86 -11.71 -3.33 13.86
CA LEU A 86 -11.04 -2.09 13.48
C LEU A 86 -11.60 -0.96 14.34
N GLN A 87 -10.72 -0.19 14.96
CA GLN A 87 -11.09 0.97 15.78
C GLN A 87 -11.21 2.21 14.91
N GLU A 88 -10.26 2.41 14.00
CA GLU A 88 -10.16 3.64 13.21
C GLU A 88 -9.95 3.36 11.72
N LEU A 89 -10.77 4.03 10.91
CA LEU A 89 -10.65 4.11 9.47
C LEU A 89 -10.50 5.59 9.08
N ILE A 90 -9.31 5.96 8.59
CA ILE A 90 -9.06 7.31 8.06
C ILE A 90 -8.93 7.23 6.55
N LEU A 91 -9.74 8.03 5.86
CA LEU A 91 -9.71 8.20 4.41
C LEU A 91 -9.06 9.55 4.10
N ILE A 92 -7.86 9.51 3.53
CA ILE A 92 -7.04 10.71 3.27
C ILE A 92 -7.08 11.03 1.79
N ASN A 93 -7.28 12.30 1.41
CA ASN A 93 -7.36 12.75 0.01
C ASN A 93 -8.25 11.82 -0.83
N SER A 94 -9.42 11.47 -0.28
CA SER A 94 -10.34 10.50 -0.86
C SER A 94 -11.56 11.22 -1.40
N THR A 95 -12.19 10.68 -2.44
CA THR A 95 -13.47 11.25 -2.88
C THR A 95 -14.50 11.13 -1.77
N SER A 96 -15.27 12.18 -1.53
CA SER A 96 -16.31 12.21 -0.50
C SER A 96 -17.24 11.00 -0.62
N LEU A 97 -17.40 10.29 0.49
CA LEU A 97 -18.29 9.17 0.62
C LEU A 97 -19.75 9.61 0.46
N SER A 98 -20.55 8.77 -0.19
CA SER A 98 -22.00 8.92 -0.06
C SER A 98 -22.41 8.71 1.40
N ARG A 99 -23.41 9.46 1.87
CA ARG A 99 -23.94 9.37 3.25
C ARG A 99 -24.29 7.93 3.65
N ALA A 100 -24.86 7.15 2.73
CA ALA A 100 -25.23 5.77 2.98
C ALA A 100 -24.02 4.86 3.23
N VAL A 101 -22.94 5.04 2.45
CA VAL A 101 -21.69 4.29 2.63
C VAL A 101 -21.04 4.67 3.95
N PHE A 102 -20.94 5.96 4.24
CA PHE A 102 -20.33 6.45 5.48
C PHE A 102 -21.05 5.90 6.71
N GLN A 103 -22.39 5.88 6.69
CA GLN A 103 -23.18 5.32 7.79
C GLN A 103 -22.94 3.82 7.97
N SER A 104 -22.90 3.05 6.87
CA SER A 104 -22.63 1.61 6.93
C SER A 104 -21.25 1.30 7.51
N LEU A 105 -20.23 2.11 7.21
CA LEU A 105 -18.90 1.94 7.80
C LEU A 105 -18.91 2.24 9.31
N LYS A 106 -19.63 3.28 9.75
CA LYS A 106 -19.77 3.66 11.16
C LYS A 106 -20.51 2.63 12.02
N GLU A 107 -21.33 1.77 11.42
CA GLU A 107 -21.95 0.66 12.14
C GLU A 107 -20.93 -0.43 12.55
N SER A 108 -19.77 -0.46 11.89
CA SER A 108 -18.78 -1.54 12.03
C SER A 108 -17.42 -1.08 12.55
N VAL A 109 -17.13 0.22 12.48
CA VAL A 109 -15.87 0.83 12.89
C VAL A 109 -16.17 1.99 13.84
N THR A 110 -15.46 2.05 14.97
CA THR A 110 -15.69 3.06 16.02
C THR A 110 -15.49 4.48 15.50
N VAL A 111 -14.42 4.71 14.74
CA VAL A 111 -14.06 6.01 14.19
C VAL A 111 -13.89 5.90 12.68
N VAL A 112 -14.69 6.67 11.94
CA VAL A 112 -14.55 6.83 10.48
C VAL A 112 -14.41 8.31 10.18
N GLN A 113 -13.28 8.70 9.58
CA GLN A 113 -12.96 10.09 9.28
C GLN A 113 -12.49 10.24 7.83
N GLU A 114 -12.91 11.34 7.21
CA GLU A 114 -12.34 11.83 5.95
C GLU A 114 -11.44 13.01 6.29
N ARG A 115 -10.24 13.05 5.72
CA ARG A 115 -9.26 14.13 5.90
C ARG A 115 -8.64 14.50 4.55
N ASP A 116 -8.35 15.78 4.38
CA ASP A 116 -7.63 16.26 3.19
C ASP A 116 -6.12 16.16 3.37
N GLU A 117 -5.62 16.29 4.61
CA GLU A 117 -4.20 16.27 4.96
C GLU A 117 -3.77 14.91 5.55
N ASP A 118 -2.58 14.45 5.16
CA ASP A 118 -1.97 13.23 5.68
C ASP A 118 -1.05 13.56 6.87
N PRO A 119 -1.34 13.12 8.11
CA PRO A 119 -0.45 13.36 9.24
C PRO A 119 0.90 12.64 9.11
N THR A 120 1.03 11.66 8.21
CA THR A 120 2.29 10.94 7.95
C THR A 120 3.15 11.57 6.86
N ASP A 121 2.68 12.61 6.15
CA ASP A 121 3.52 13.31 5.15
C ASP A 121 4.76 13.95 5.80
N SER A 122 4.64 14.43 7.04
CA SER A 122 5.74 15.02 7.80
C SER A 122 6.85 14.02 8.17
N GLU A 123 6.54 12.72 8.25
CA GLU A 123 7.49 11.68 8.67
C GLU A 123 8.23 11.05 7.48
N ILE A 124 7.62 11.02 6.30
CA ILE A 124 8.19 10.40 5.09
C ILE A 124 9.24 11.32 4.43
N GLU A 125 9.15 12.64 4.58
CA GLU A 125 10.13 13.59 4.03
C GLU A 125 11.51 13.56 4.72
N LEU A 126 11.65 12.87 5.85
CA LEU A 126 12.92 12.72 6.60
C LEU A 126 13.80 11.57 6.11
N LEU A 127 13.27 10.66 5.28
CA LEU A 127 14.05 9.59 4.65
C LEU A 127 14.48 10.00 3.25
N ARG A 128 15.20 11.12 3.15
CA ARG A 128 15.99 11.38 1.94
C ARG A 128 17.04 10.25 1.81
N PRO A 129 17.31 9.75 0.59
CA PRO A 129 18.42 8.83 0.41
C PRO A 129 19.67 9.49 1.00
N ILE A 130 20.34 8.80 1.92
CA ILE A 130 21.72 9.14 2.25
C ILE A 130 22.45 8.97 0.93
N GLU A 131 22.73 10.08 0.25
CA GLU A 131 23.73 10.10 -0.80
C GLU A 131 24.97 9.49 -0.17
N LYS A 132 25.34 8.28 -0.61
CA LYS A 132 26.63 7.72 -0.27
C LYS A 132 27.63 8.69 -0.86
N GLU A 133 28.14 9.61 -0.03
CA GLU A 133 29.39 10.28 -0.29
C GLU A 133 30.37 9.19 -0.72
N THR A 134 30.80 9.32 -1.97
CA THR A 134 31.79 8.45 -2.55
C THR A 134 33.04 8.66 -1.70
N VAL A 135 33.31 7.70 -0.81
CA VAL A 135 34.51 7.69 0.02
C VAL A 135 35.67 7.74 -0.94
N GLY A 136 36.32 8.92 -1.02
CA GLY A 136 37.55 9.12 -1.76
C GLY A 136 38.60 8.20 -1.17
N PHE A 137 38.88 7.10 -1.87
CA PHE A 137 40.10 6.34 -1.64
C PHE A 137 41.25 7.08 -2.34
N PRO A 138 42.35 7.36 -1.64
CA PRO A 138 43.53 7.95 -2.23
C PRO A 138 44.28 6.85 -2.98
N GLY A 139 44.53 7.07 -4.28
CA GLY A 139 45.30 6.15 -5.10
C GLY A 139 45.94 6.90 -6.25
N GLU A 140 47.25 7.08 -6.15
CA GLU A 140 48.16 7.61 -7.16
C GLU A 140 47.91 7.04 -8.57
N GLY A 141 48.01 7.90 -9.57
CA GLY A 141 48.04 7.50 -10.98
C GLY A 141 47.84 8.71 -11.88
N GLY A 142 48.93 9.42 -12.15
CA GLY A 142 48.94 10.44 -13.19
C GLY A 142 48.85 9.85 -14.59
N ASP A 143 48.55 10.76 -15.51
CA ASP A 143 48.69 10.65 -16.98
C ASP A 143 47.53 10.01 -17.76
N GLY A 144 47.20 10.63 -18.90
CA GLY A 144 46.39 10.00 -19.94
C GLY A 144 45.09 10.71 -20.34
N SER A 145 45.23 11.84 -21.03
CA SER A 145 44.47 12.25 -22.24
C SER A 145 42.96 11.99 -22.35
N GLU A 146 42.24 13.09 -22.52
CA GLU A 146 40.96 13.20 -23.22
C GLU A 146 41.05 12.57 -24.62
N ASP A 147 40.15 11.64 -24.97
CA ASP A 147 39.71 11.39 -26.36
C ASP A 147 38.50 10.44 -26.36
N TRP A 148 37.30 11.02 -26.52
CA TRP A 148 36.09 10.25 -26.81
C TRP A 148 35.99 10.06 -28.33
N GLU A 149 36.86 9.20 -28.87
CA GLU A 149 36.75 8.79 -30.27
C GLU A 149 35.81 7.60 -30.45
N THR A 150 34.76 7.91 -31.21
CA THR A 150 33.83 7.04 -31.94
C THR A 150 34.48 5.79 -32.55
N CYS A 151 33.85 4.63 -32.37
CA CYS A 151 33.98 3.50 -33.30
C CYS A 151 32.59 2.97 -33.66
N SER A 152 32.13 3.41 -34.83
CA SER A 152 31.07 2.81 -35.64
C SER A 152 31.51 1.44 -36.14
N GLY A 153 30.58 0.49 -36.20
CA GLY A 153 30.76 -0.80 -36.86
C GLY A 153 29.42 -1.52 -37.05
N GLU A 154 28.77 -1.23 -38.18
CA GLU A 154 27.56 -1.87 -38.68
C GLU A 154 27.77 -3.36 -39.02
N ALA A 155 26.71 -4.17 -38.89
CA ALA A 155 26.35 -5.15 -39.93
C ALA A 155 24.90 -5.62 -39.72
N ASP A 156 24.05 -5.27 -40.68
CA ASP A 156 22.72 -5.78 -40.93
C ASP A 156 22.64 -7.32 -40.98
N SER A 157 21.45 -7.84 -40.70
CA SER A 157 20.81 -8.84 -41.58
C SER A 157 19.32 -8.96 -41.22
N GLU A 158 18.50 -8.25 -41.99
CA GLU A 158 17.09 -8.61 -42.20
C GLU A 158 16.99 -10.01 -42.80
N SER A 159 15.94 -10.76 -42.43
CA SER A 159 15.32 -11.77 -43.29
C SER A 159 13.91 -12.06 -42.78
N GLU A 160 12.93 -11.54 -43.50
CA GLU A 160 11.51 -11.90 -43.42
C GLU A 160 11.27 -13.38 -43.73
N SER A 161 10.20 -13.94 -43.17
CA SER A 161 9.30 -14.92 -43.80
C SER A 161 7.96 -14.95 -43.05
#